data_AF-A0AA43RS74-F1
#
_entry.id   AF-A0AA43RS74-F1
#
_cell.length_a   1.000
_cell.length_b   1.000
_cell.length_c   1.000
_cell.angle_alpha   90.00
_cell.angle_beta   90.00
_cell.angle_gamma   90.00
#
_symmetry.space_group_name_H-M   'P 1'
#
loop_
_entity.id
_entity.type
_entity.pdbx_description
1 polymer ?
#
loop_
_entity_poly.entity_id
_entity_poly.type
_entity_poly.pdbx_seq_one_letter_code
_entity_poly.pdbx_strand_id
1 'polypeptide(L)' 'FSTAVSKVRQPIESFFNWLNENTKIQRAQKVRSTAGLLIHTMGKIAITFIYLIF' A
#
# COMPACT_ATOMS: atom_id res chain seq x y z
N PHE A 1 13.99 -19.55 11.31
CA PHE A 1 12.70 -18.96 10.88
C PHE A 1 11.58 -19.93 11.21
N SER A 2 10.60 -19.53 12.02
CA SER A 2 9.46 -20.41 12.33
C SER A 2 8.47 -20.39 11.14
N THR A 3 8.14 -21.55 10.59
CA THR A 3 7.24 -21.72 9.45
C THR A 3 5.86 -21.07 9.69
N ALA A 4 5.42 -21.02 10.94
CA ALA A 4 4.19 -20.33 11.34
C ALA A 4 4.25 -18.83 11.09
N VAL A 5 5.38 -18.18 11.42
CA VAL A 5 5.59 -16.74 11.20
C VAL A 5 5.66 -16.44 9.70
N SER A 6 6.36 -17.28 8.92
CA SER A 6 6.45 -17.09 7.47
C SER A 6 5.09 -17.19 6.77
N LYS A 7 4.24 -18.14 7.17
CA LYS A 7 2.87 -18.28 6.62
C LYS A 7 2.00 -17.05 6.84
N VAL A 8 2.17 -16.33 7.95
CA VAL A 8 1.43 -15.10 8.23
C VAL A 8 2.02 -13.90 7.47
N ARG A 9 3.34 -13.83 7.31
CA ARG A 9 3.98 -12.68 6.63
C ARG A 9 3.79 -12.66 5.12
N GLN A 10 3.81 -13.82 4.45
CA GLN A 10 3.67 -13.88 3.00
C GLN A 10 2.40 -13.23 2.43
N PRO A 11 1.19 -13.44 2.99
CA PRO A 11 -0.01 -12.75 2.48
C PRO A 11 0.03 -11.23 2.74
N ILE A 12 0.60 -10.80 3.86
CA ILE A 12 0.77 -9.37 4.19
C ILE A 12 1.71 -8.72 3.17
N GLU A 13 2.85 -9.35 2.90
CA GLU A 13 3.84 -8.83 1.96
C GLU A 13 3.31 -8.80 0.52
N SER A 14 2.58 -9.84 0.11
CA SER A 14 1.90 -9.89 -1.19
C SER A 14 0.86 -8.77 -1.34
N PHE A 15 0.05 -8.52 -0.31
CA PHE A 15 -0.92 -7.43 -0.30
C PHE A 15 -0.26 -6.05 -0.41
N PHE A 16 0.76 -5.78 0.39
CA PHE A 16 1.48 -4.50 0.33
C PHE A 16 2.23 -4.31 -0.99
N ASN A 17 2.76 -5.39 -1.58
CA ASN A 17 3.41 -5.33 -2.87
C ASN A 17 2.41 -4.98 -3.98
N TRP A 18 1.25 -5.66 -4.02
CA TRP A 18 0.17 -5.34 -4.95
C TRP A 18 -0.31 -3.88 -4.79
N LEU A 19 -0.51 -3.43 -3.55
CA LEU A 19 -0.93 -2.06 -3.30
C LEU A 19 0.11 -1.06 -3.81
N ASN A 20 1.40 -1.31 -3.58
CA ASN A 20 2.49 -0.45 -4.03
C ASN A 20 2.64 -0.43 -5.56
N GLU A 21 2.42 -1.54 -6.26
CA GLU A 21 2.45 -1.56 -7.73
C GLU A 21 1.35 -0.68 -8.34
N ASN A 22 0.12 -0.80 -7.81
CA ASN A 22 -1.04 -0.04 -8.30
C ASN A 22 -0.96 1.45 -7.95
N THR A 23 -0.51 1.78 -6.74
CA THR A 23 -0.55 3.15 -6.24
C THR A 23 0.78 3.90 -6.32
N LYS A 24 1.90 3.17 -6.31
CA LYS A 24 3.25 3.71 -6.08
C LYS A 24 3.35 4.48 -4.75
N ILE A 25 2.63 4.03 -3.72
CA ILE A 25 2.48 4.72 -2.42
C ILE A 25 3.83 5.00 -1.75
N GLN A 26 4.84 4.16 -1.97
CA GLN A 26 6.18 4.39 -1.42
C GLN A 26 6.82 5.69 -1.93
N ARG A 27 6.46 6.22 -3.10
CA ARG A 27 6.95 7.55 -3.54
C ARG A 27 6.51 8.68 -2.63
N ALA A 28 5.46 8.48 -1.82
CA ALA A 28 4.97 9.46 -0.87
C ALA A 28 6.00 9.80 0.22
N GLN A 29 7.02 8.97 0.44
CA GLN A 29 8.14 9.25 1.35
C GLN A 29 8.94 10.52 0.99
N LYS A 30 8.88 10.97 -0.27
CA LYS A 30 9.54 12.20 -0.74
C LYS A 30 8.70 13.47 -0.49
N VAL A 31 7.46 13.32 -0.03
CA VAL A 31 6.55 14.44 0.23
C VAL A 31 6.94 15.09 1.57
N ARG A 32 7.25 16.38 1.52
CA ARG A 32 7.71 17.15 2.70
C ARG A 32 6.57 17.64 3.60
N SER A 33 5.33 17.66 3.08
CA SER A 33 4.14 18.15 3.79
C SER A 33 3.27 16.99 4.25
N THR A 34 2.92 16.96 5.53
CA THR A 34 2.00 15.99 6.13
C THR A 34 0.62 16.02 5.47
N ALA A 35 0.10 17.20 5.13
CA ALA A 35 -1.18 17.34 4.44
C ALA A 35 -1.12 16.78 3.01
N GLY A 36 -0.04 17.08 2.27
CA GLY A 36 0.18 16.54 0.93
C GLY A 36 0.37 15.02 0.93
N LEU A 37 1.05 14.49 1.95
CA LEU A 37 1.21 13.05 2.17
C LEU A 37 -0.13 12.36 2.39
N LEU A 38 -0.98 12.94 3.24
CA LEU A 38 -2.27 12.37 3.61
C LEU A 38 -3.22 12.31 2.41
N ILE A 39 -3.33 13.39 1.64
CA ILE A 39 -4.15 13.44 0.41
C ILE A 39 -3.63 12.46 -0.64
N HIS A 40 -2.31 12.40 -0.85
CA HIS A 40 -1.71 11.49 -1.83
C HIS A 40 -1.95 10.02 -1.46
N THR A 41 -1.78 9.67 -0.19
CA THR A 41 -1.95 8.30 0.33
C THR A 41 -3.42 7.89 0.27
N MET A 42 -4.33 8.70 0.82
CA MET A 42 -5.76 8.38 0.88
C MET A 42 -6.40 8.34 -0.51
N GLY A 43 -6.07 9.29 -1.40
CA GLY A 43 -6.61 9.32 -2.76
C GLY A 43 -6.18 8.12 -3.60
N LYS A 44 -4.91 7.72 -3.50
CA LYS A 44 -4.38 6.52 -4.16
C LYS A 44 -5.04 5.24 -3.64
N ILE A 45 -5.20 5.12 -2.33
CA ILE A 45 -5.88 3.97 -1.71
C ILE A 45 -7.34 3.90 -2.17
N ALA A 46 -8.07 5.02 -2.17
CA ALA A 46 -9.47 5.06 -2.61
C ALA A 46 -9.62 4.58 -4.06
N ILE A 47 -8.77 5.06 -4.97
CA ILE A 47 -8.80 4.63 -6.39
C ILE A 47 -8.51 3.14 -6.52
N THR A 48 -7.52 2.61 -5.79
CA THR A 48 -7.18 1.18 -5.84
C THR A 48 -8.32 0.31 -5.31
N PHE A 49 -9.04 0.73 -4.28
CA PHE A 49 -10.21 -0.01 -3.80
C PHE A 49 -11.40 0.10 -4.76
N ILE A 50 -11.63 1.26 -5.40
CA ILE A 50 -12.66 1.39 -6.43
C ILE A 50 -12.36 0.45 -7.61
N TYR A 51 -11.11 0.39 -8.06
CA TYR A 51 -10.66 -0.50 -9.14
C TYR A 51 -10.70 -2.00 -8.76
N LEU A 52 -10.73 -2.33 -7.48
CA LEU A 52 -10.90 -3.72 -7.02
C LEU A 52 -12.37 -4.16 -7.07
N ILE A 53 -13.30 -3.21 -6.92
CA ILE A 53 -14.75 -3.47 -6.83
C ILE A 53 -15.41 -3.54 -8.21
N PHE A 54 -14.92 -2.77 -9.19
CA PHE A 54 -15.43 -2.71 -10.57
C PHE A 54 -14.50 -3.40 -11.55
#